data_AF-A0A3D4B847-F1
#
_entry.id   AF-A0A3D4B847-F1
#
_cell.length_a   1.000
_cell.length_b   1.000
_cell.length_c   1.000
_cell.angle_alpha   90.00
_cell.angle_beta   90.00
_cell.angle_gamma   90.00
#
_symmetry.space_group_name_H-M   'P 1'
#
loop_
_entity.id
_entity.type
_entity.pdbx_description
1 polymer ?
#
loop_
_entity_poly.entity_id
_entity_poly.type
_entity_poly.pdbx_seq_one_letter_code
_entity_poly.pdbx_strand_id
1 'polypeptide(L)'
;MIKSVFLALTFLVILCPAAHAERPAGILLYFKAGTEVYLLLADHATPGSKDRGWGGFGGGPKNGESPAETAARETAEETRG
;
A
#
# COMPACT_ATOMS: atom_id res chain seq x y z
N MET A 1 6.12 -13.75 -42.41
CA MET A 1 6.81 -13.57 -41.11
C MET A 1 6.40 -12.28 -40.39
N ILE A 2 6.59 -11.09 -40.97
CA ILE A 2 6.28 -9.80 -40.30
C ILE A 2 4.82 -9.69 -39.82
N LYS A 3 3.84 -10.12 -40.63
CA LYS A 3 2.41 -10.08 -40.28
C LYS A 3 2.06 -10.95 -39.06
N SER A 4 2.70 -12.11 -38.94
CA SER A 4 2.47 -13.06 -37.85
C SER A 4 3.08 -12.57 -36.54
N VAL A 5 4.25 -11.92 -36.61
CA VAL A 5 4.90 -11.27 -35.46
C VAL A 5 4.07 -10.08 -34.97
N PHE A 6 3.56 -9.26 -35.90
CA PHE A 6 2.70 -8.13 -35.54
C PHE A 6 1.41 -8.58 -34.86
N LEU A 7 0.75 -9.60 -35.40
CA LEU A 7 -0.46 -10.18 -34.81
C LEU A 7 -0.20 -10.77 -33.41
N ALA A 8 0.92 -11.48 -33.22
CA ALA A 8 1.31 -12.01 -31.91
C ALA A 8 1.57 -10.90 -30.89
N LEU A 9 2.21 -9.81 -31.30
CA LEU A 9 2.46 -8.64 -30.43
C LEU A 9 1.15 -7.96 -30.04
N THR A 10 0.20 -7.83 -30.97
CA THR A 10 -1.12 -7.25 -30.69
C THR A 10 -1.89 -8.12 -29.69
N PHE A 11 -1.86 -9.45 -29.85
CA PHE A 11 -2.47 -10.38 -28.87
C PHE A 11 -1.81 -10.28 -27.49
N LEU A 12 -0.48 -10.12 -27.42
CA LEU A 12 0.24 -9.97 -26.16
C LEU A 12 -0.16 -8.69 -25.41
N VAL A 13 -0.38 -7.58 -26.13
CA VAL A 13 -0.83 -6.31 -25.54
C VAL A 13 -2.28 -6.40 -25.05
N ILE A 14 -3.16 -7.08 -25.79
CA ILE A 14 -4.57 -7.26 -25.40
C ILE A 14 -4.71 -8.19 -24.18
N LEU A 15 -3.83 -9.20 -24.06
CA LEU A 15 -3.81 -10.14 -22.95
C LEU A 15 -3.05 -9.63 -21.72
N CYS A 16 -2.55 -8.40 -21.73
CA CYS A 16 -2.02 -7.78 -20.53
C CYS A 16 -3.21 -7.31 -19.69
N PRO A 17 -3.65 -8.03 -18.65
CA PRO A 17 -4.62 -7.46 -17.73
C PRO A 17 -3.99 -6.17 -17.23
N ALA A 18 -4.76 -5.08 -17.26
CA ALA A 18 -4.42 -3.90 -16.50
C ALA A 18 -4.44 -4.32 -15.02
N ALA A 19 -3.32 -4.85 -14.55
CA ALA A 19 -3.10 -5.21 -13.17
C ALA A 19 -3.05 -3.91 -12.38
N HIS A 20 -4.22 -3.35 -12.12
CA HIS A 20 -4.40 -2.26 -11.20
C HIS A 20 -4.20 -2.86 -9.81
N ALA A 21 -2.97 -2.78 -9.30
CA ALA A 21 -2.74 -2.97 -7.89
C ALA A 21 -3.69 -2.00 -7.15
N GLU A 22 -4.57 -2.56 -6.33
CA GLU A 22 -5.46 -1.74 -5.52
C GLU A 22 -4.62 -0.82 -4.62
N ARG A 23 -5.10 0.40 -4.39
CA ARG A 23 -4.31 1.42 -3.69
C ARG A 23 -4.15 1.04 -2.21
N PRO A 24 -2.98 1.28 -1.61
CA PRO A 24 -2.81 1.08 -0.19
C PRO A 24 -3.68 2.05 0.61
N ALA A 25 -4.00 1.67 1.85
CA ALA A 25 -4.73 2.49 2.80
C ALA A 25 -4.07 2.41 4.18
N GLY A 26 -4.23 3.46 4.99
CA GLY A 26 -3.59 3.58 6.29
C GLY A 26 -4.30 4.54 7.24
N ILE A 27 -3.88 4.52 8.51
CA ILE A 27 -4.41 5.34 9.60
C ILE A 27 -3.29 6.18 10.21
N LEU A 28 -3.58 7.45 10.47
CA LEU A 28 -2.76 8.30 11.33
C LEU A 28 -3.37 8.31 12.73
N LEU A 29 -2.73 7.59 13.65
CA LEU A 29 -3.14 7.54 15.05
C LEU A 29 -2.66 8.81 15.78
N TYR A 30 -3.55 9.41 16.56
CA TYR A 30 -3.21 10.59 17.34
C TYR A 30 -3.79 10.54 18.75
N PHE A 31 -3.15 11.26 19.66
CA PHE A 31 -3.61 11.48 21.03
C PHE A 31 -3.56 12.98 21.33
N LYS A 32 -4.59 13.51 21.97
CA LYS A 32 -4.65 14.92 22.38
C LYS A 32 -4.55 15.03 23.91
N ALA A 33 -3.60 15.82 24.39
CA ALA A 33 -3.49 16.19 25.80
C ALA A 33 -3.45 17.72 25.93
N GLY A 34 -4.49 18.29 26.54
CA GLY A 34 -4.63 19.74 26.66
C GLY A 34 -4.68 20.43 25.30
N THR A 35 -3.69 21.28 25.02
CA THR A 35 -3.52 21.98 23.73
C THR A 35 -2.60 21.26 22.75
N GLU A 36 -2.04 20.13 23.14
CA GLU A 36 -1.05 19.39 22.34
C GLU A 36 -1.69 18.20 21.62
N VAL A 37 -1.17 17.91 20.43
CA VAL A 37 -1.54 16.75 19.60
C VAL A 37 -0.28 15.94 19.33
N TYR A 38 -0.31 14.67 19.70
CA TYR A 38 0.75 13.71 19.48
C TYR A 38 0.33 12.76 18.36
N LEU A 39 1.22 12.54 17.41
CA LEU A 39 1.04 11.54 16.36
C LEU A 39 1.88 10.32 16.70
N LEU A 40 1.29 9.13 16.60
CA LEU A 40 2.04 7.89 16.65
C LEU A 40 2.56 7.58 15.25
N LEU A 41 3.88 7.46 15.12
CA LEU A 41 4.56 7.16 13.86
C LEU A 41 5.43 5.92 14.02
N ALA A 42 5.45 5.07 12.99
CA ALA A 42 6.36 3.95 12.90
C ALA A 42 7.75 4.43 12.44
N ASP A 43 8.80 3.91 13.07
CA ASP A 43 10.16 4.04 12.56
C ASP A 43 10.29 3.14 11.34
N HIS A 44 10.42 3.73 10.15
CA HIS A 44 10.59 2.99 8.91
C HIS A 44 12.05 2.53 8.77
N ALA A 45 12.44 1.60 9.64
CA ALA A 45 13.73 0.95 9.66
C ALA A 45 13.64 -0.43 8.99
N THR A 46 13.36 -0.45 7.69
CA THR A 46 13.41 -1.68 6.89
C THR A 46 14.88 -2.08 6.63
N PRO A 47 15.27 -3.36 6.82
CA PRO A 47 16.63 -3.81 6.56
C PRO A 47 17.07 -3.47 5.13
N GLY A 48 18.16 -2.72 4.99
CA GLY A 48 18.69 -2.29 3.70
C GLY A 48 18.11 -0.98 3.15
N SER A 49 17.15 -0.34 3.83
CA SER A 49 16.72 1.01 3.46
C SER A 49 17.84 2.02 3.73
N LYS A 50 18.14 2.85 2.73
CA LYS A 50 19.05 4.01 2.87
C LYS A 50 18.30 5.25 3.39
N ASP A 51 16.98 5.25 3.26
CA ASP A 51 16.09 6.35 3.61
C ASP A 51 15.27 5.93 4.83
N ARG A 52 15.83 6.21 6.02
CA ARG A 52 15.10 6.06 7.28
C ARG A 52 14.17 7.26 7.44
N GLY A 53 12.93 7.00 7.81
CA GLY A 53 11.92 8.04 8.02
C GLY A 53 10.86 7.58 9.02
N TRP A 54 9.91 8.47 9.26
CA TRP A 54 8.73 8.18 10.09
C TRP A 54 7.51 8.05 9.18
N GLY A 55 6.73 6.99 9.37
CA GLY A 55 5.52 6.71 8.59
C GLY A 55 4.28 6.57 9.46
N GLY A 56 3.11 6.80 8.88
CA GLY A 56 1.85 6.30 9.45
C GLY A 56 1.73 4.79 9.24
N PHE A 57 0.67 4.19 9.77
CA PHE A 57 0.44 2.75 9.69
C PHE A 57 -0.46 2.40 8.51
N GLY A 58 -0.17 1.32 7.80
CA GLY A 58 -0.99 0.94 6.65
C GLY A 58 -0.29 0.03 5.65
N GLY A 59 -1.04 -0.41 4.65
CA GLY A 59 -0.54 -1.38 3.68
C GLY A 59 -1.52 -1.64 2.53
N GLY A 60 -1.27 -2.72 1.81
CA GLY A 60 -2.08 -3.12 0.66
C GLY A 60 -3.37 -3.84 1.08
N PRO A 61 -4.47 -3.70 0.33
CA PRO A 61 -5.68 -4.45 0.56
C PRO A 61 -5.47 -5.95 0.32
N LYS A 62 -6.23 -6.77 1.04
CA LYS A 62 -6.29 -8.22 0.85
C LYS A 62 -7.74 -8.61 0.58
N ASN A 63 -7.97 -9.61 -0.26
CA ASN A 63 -9.28 -10.26 -0.43
C ASN A 63 -10.48 -9.32 -0.75
N GLY A 64 -10.24 -8.22 -1.49
CA GLY A 64 -11.30 -7.26 -1.84
C GLY A 64 -11.76 -6.36 -0.70
N GLU A 65 -10.92 -6.18 0.32
CA GLU A 65 -11.12 -5.21 1.40
C GLU A 65 -11.45 -3.80 0.86
N SER A 66 -12.40 -3.13 1.52
CA SER A 66 -12.56 -1.69 1.35
C SER A 66 -11.32 -0.95 1.89
N PRO A 67 -11.10 0.31 1.49
CA PRO A 67 -10.01 1.12 2.04
C PRO A 67 -10.04 1.23 3.57
N ALA A 68 -11.23 1.29 4.18
CA ALA A 68 -11.38 1.38 5.64
C ALA A 68 -10.99 0.07 6.33
N GLU A 69 -11.41 -1.08 5.78
CA GLU A 69 -11.03 -2.40 6.30
C GLU A 69 -9.52 -2.63 6.17
N THR A 70 -8.94 -2.29 5.01
CA THR A 70 -7.50 -2.35 4.76
C THR A 70 -6.73 -1.52 5.78
N ALA A 71 -7.12 -0.27 5.96
CA ALA A 71 -6.45 0.64 6.89
C ALA A 71 -6.53 0.13 8.34
N ALA A 72 -7.69 -0.38 8.77
CA ALA A 72 -7.88 -0.91 10.12
C ALA A 72 -7.05 -2.18 10.38
N ARG A 73 -7.07 -3.13 9.45
CA ARG A 73 -6.32 -4.39 9.56
C ARG A 73 -4.82 -4.13 9.59
N GLU A 74 -4.29 -3.39 8.61
CA GLU A 74 -2.85 -3.10 8.50
C GLU A 74 -2.35 -2.33 9.73
N THR A 75 -3.13 -1.37 10.24
CA THR A 75 -2.78 -0.66 11.47
C THR A 75 -2.67 -1.62 12.65
N ALA A 76 -3.64 -2.50 12.83
CA ALA A 76 -3.61 -3.49 13.91
C ALA A 76 -2.43 -4.49 13.78
N GLU A 77 -2.08 -4.90 12.56
CA GLU A 77 -0.92 -5.78 12.29
C GLU A 77 0.39 -5.11 12.72
N GLU A 78 0.58 -3.82 12.40
CA GLU A 78 1.81 -3.08 12.68
C GLU A 78 1.92 -2.60 14.14
N THR A 79 0.81 -2.34 14.81
CA THR A 79 0.80 -1.92 16.24
C THR A 79 0.67 -3.09 17.21
N ARG A 80 0.35 -4.30 16.72
CA ARG A 80 0.00 -5.50 17.50
C ARG A 80 -1.33 -5.36 18.28
N GLY A 81 -2.28 -4.62 17.72
CA GLY A 81 -3.53 -4.21 18.38
C GLY A 81 -3.38 -2.92 19.17
#